data_AF-A0A3E2N9J4-F1
#
_entry.id   AF-A0A3E2N9J4-F1
#
_cell.length_a   1.000
_cell.length_b   1.000
_cell.length_c   1.000
_cell.angle_alpha   90.00
_cell.angle_beta   90.00
_cell.angle_gamma   90.00
#
_symmetry.space_group_name_H-M   'P 1'
#
loop_
_entity.id
_entity.type
_entity.pdbx_description
1 polymer ?
#
loop_
_entity_poly.entity_id
_entity_poly.type
_entity_poly.pdbx_seq_one_letter_code
_entity_poly.pdbx_strand_id
1 'polypeptide(L)'
;MRLCFGSYLAILVPCKAVNIDNKQLCEALLHSVAPNYEFTFSGQENADRVREDATSKLLRCEQNLSKDITGPARSAVPQEVASYFKNNVIKLLDSNLSKQIILTLKDMIGNDLPEKDGKKIHGIYDDTKVELVNGITKKELASQTEFCFHSFLAGVFLYVVTNTTNRSGKKTIRSVTQEYVLSFTSRIEEITLLEDNVSDRVRTYDHRNGKTDTEFAEGVAEYVIDKIKQLPQPSKQDDSLLVTLLSEANGKCLYCGGYLGIPKRGKIPVKNCEIVYLKQSPDEADSYENAVALCTNECAPLVPVMSSDEIAELLEKKHRCADIQAFLDRISGIKFQDEIETVLREVHKTKNAQGLEPTDIKDLVEIERKIHEPFLKDKINASMARLYKTVKNTCSRLEQEIGFDTNMFGELMKSAYKLLESGIQQKSDIIDPQEYIADLLVEKLFSQVGQRHRDACEIIVGYLVKRCDLFNENTKQS
;
A
#
# COMPACT_ATOMS: atom_id res chain seq x y z
N MET A 1 -17.51 17.88 27.69
CA MET A 1 -17.21 16.97 26.56
C MET A 1 -15.97 17.46 25.84
N ARG A 2 -15.21 16.62 25.12
CA ARG A 2 -14.14 17.04 24.19
C ARG A 2 -14.34 16.41 22.81
N LEU A 3 -14.38 17.26 21.79
CA LEU A 3 -14.36 16.88 20.40
C LEU A 3 -12.91 16.64 19.95
N CYS A 4 -12.68 15.44 19.43
CA CYS A 4 -11.45 15.06 18.75
C CYS A 4 -11.77 13.92 17.78
N PHE A 5 -10.78 13.43 17.02
CA PHE A 5 -11.01 12.34 16.07
C PHE A 5 -11.61 11.09 16.71
N GLY A 6 -11.15 10.69 17.89
CA GLY A 6 -11.59 9.49 18.59
C GLY A 6 -13.01 9.63 19.12
N SER A 7 -13.39 10.79 19.67
CA SER A 7 -14.77 11.02 20.12
C SER A 7 -15.73 11.19 18.94
N TYR A 8 -15.29 11.82 17.84
CA TYR A 8 -15.99 11.84 16.57
C TYR A 8 -16.24 10.42 16.03
N LEU A 9 -15.20 9.58 15.97
CA LEU A 9 -15.32 8.19 15.52
C LEU A 9 -16.22 7.36 16.46
N ALA A 10 -16.13 7.57 17.78
CA ALA A 10 -16.96 6.87 18.75
C ALA A 10 -18.45 7.22 18.65
N ILE A 11 -18.81 8.41 18.18
CA ILE A 11 -20.21 8.74 17.84
C ILE A 11 -20.67 7.91 16.63
N LEU A 12 -19.80 7.71 15.63
CA LEU A 12 -20.17 7.03 14.38
C LEU A 12 -20.17 5.50 14.49
N VAL A 13 -19.32 4.91 15.33
CA VAL A 13 -19.22 3.45 15.52
C VAL A 13 -20.57 2.77 15.84
N PRO A 14 -21.40 3.25 16.78
CA PRO A 14 -22.71 2.65 17.03
C PRO A 14 -23.73 2.92 15.91
N CYS A 15 -23.42 3.83 14.98
CA CYS A 15 -24.29 4.21 13.86
C CYS A 15 -23.90 3.60 12.52
N LYS A 16 -23.02 2.59 12.53
CA LYS A 16 -22.60 1.89 11.30
C LYS A 16 -23.76 1.11 10.67
N ALA A 17 -23.73 1.02 9.35
CA ALA A 17 -24.55 0.07 8.63
C ALA A 17 -24.18 -1.38 9.00
N VAL A 18 -25.09 -2.32 8.69
CA VAL A 18 -24.89 -3.74 8.96
C VAL A 18 -23.61 -4.26 8.28
N ASN A 19 -22.87 -5.12 8.98
CA ASN A 19 -21.61 -5.74 8.51
C ASN A 19 -20.43 -4.79 8.26
N ILE A 20 -20.48 -3.54 8.72
CA ILE A 20 -19.34 -2.62 8.67
C ILE A 20 -18.54 -2.72 9.98
N ASP A 21 -17.25 -2.99 9.88
CA ASP A 21 -16.35 -2.99 11.04
C ASP A 21 -15.78 -1.60 11.35
N ASN A 22 -15.12 -1.45 12.50
CA ASN A 22 -14.58 -0.14 12.91
C ASN A 22 -13.41 0.32 12.03
N LYS A 23 -12.61 -0.62 11.51
CA LYS A 23 -11.42 -0.30 10.71
C LYS A 23 -11.82 0.20 9.32
N GLN A 24 -12.85 -0.38 8.70
CA GLN A 24 -13.41 0.07 7.43
C GLN A 24 -13.94 1.50 7.51
N LEU A 25 -14.73 1.82 8.53
CA LEU A 25 -15.24 3.18 8.73
C LEU A 25 -14.09 4.17 9.00
N CYS A 26 -13.17 3.81 9.89
CA CYS A 26 -12.00 4.63 10.21
C CYS A 26 -11.15 4.90 8.95
N GLU A 27 -10.85 3.86 8.17
CA GLU A 27 -10.07 3.95 6.93
C GLU A 27 -10.75 4.85 5.90
N ALA A 28 -12.05 4.68 5.65
CA ALA A 28 -12.80 5.55 4.74
C ALA A 28 -12.79 7.02 5.16
N LEU A 29 -12.91 7.31 6.46
CA LEU A 29 -12.79 8.68 6.97
C LEU A 29 -11.40 9.24 6.69
N LEU A 30 -10.33 8.51 6.99
CA LEU A 30 -8.96 8.99 6.78
C LEU A 30 -8.60 9.15 5.30
N HIS A 31 -9.09 8.27 4.42
CA HIS A 31 -8.88 8.33 2.98
C HIS A 31 -9.54 9.53 2.31
N SER A 32 -10.57 10.13 2.92
CA SER A 32 -11.19 11.36 2.41
C SER A 32 -10.22 12.54 2.29
N VAL A 33 -9.15 12.56 3.10
CA VAL A 33 -8.11 13.61 3.09
C VAL A 33 -6.73 13.07 2.74
N ALA A 34 -6.53 11.76 2.86
CA ALA A 34 -5.28 11.10 2.51
C ALA A 34 -5.58 9.76 1.81
N PRO A 35 -5.95 9.76 0.52
CA PRO A 35 -6.40 8.56 -0.20
C PRO A 35 -5.39 7.40 -0.21
N ASN A 36 -4.10 7.72 -0.12
CA ASN A 36 -3.00 6.76 -0.15
C ASN A 36 -2.48 6.39 1.26
N TYR A 37 -3.22 6.73 2.32
CA TYR A 37 -2.79 6.40 3.68
C TYR A 37 -2.99 4.91 3.96
N GLU A 38 -1.90 4.23 4.29
CA GLU A 38 -1.92 2.85 4.78
C GLU A 38 -1.51 2.83 6.25
N PHE A 39 -2.15 1.98 7.04
CA PHE A 39 -1.71 1.73 8.41
C PHE A 39 -0.43 0.89 8.39
N THR A 40 0.73 1.51 8.55
CA THR A 40 2.03 0.82 8.57
C THR A 40 2.60 0.75 9.99
N PHE A 41 3.05 -0.43 10.43
CA PHE A 41 3.89 -0.59 11.61
C PHE A 41 5.10 -1.47 11.28
N SER A 42 6.29 -1.03 11.69
CA SER A 42 7.52 -1.79 11.51
C SER A 42 7.45 -3.12 12.27
N GLY A 43 7.62 -4.25 11.58
CA GLY A 43 7.78 -5.57 12.21
C GLY A 43 6.48 -6.37 12.45
N GLN A 44 5.33 -5.95 11.95
CA GLN A 44 4.10 -6.76 11.98
C GLN A 44 3.70 -7.23 10.58
N GLU A 45 3.60 -8.54 10.39
CA GLU A 45 3.33 -9.20 9.11
C GLU A 45 1.85 -9.18 8.69
N ASN A 46 0.91 -8.87 9.60
CA ASN A 46 -0.52 -8.89 9.32
C ASN A 46 -1.10 -7.47 9.25
N ALA A 47 -1.25 -6.95 8.03
CA ALA A 47 -1.81 -5.63 7.76
C ALA A 47 -3.21 -5.44 8.39
N ASP A 48 -4.03 -6.48 8.45
CA ASP A 48 -5.37 -6.38 9.05
C ASP A 48 -5.32 -6.12 10.56
N ARG A 49 -4.42 -6.81 11.27
CA ARG A 49 -4.19 -6.58 12.71
C ARG A 49 -3.61 -5.20 12.98
N VAL A 50 -2.73 -4.71 12.10
CA VAL A 50 -2.16 -3.36 12.21
C VAL A 50 -3.27 -2.31 12.09
N ARG A 51 -4.17 -2.47 11.10
CA ARG A 51 -5.35 -1.59 10.93
C ARG A 51 -6.26 -1.64 12.16
N GLU A 52 -6.51 -2.82 12.69
CA GLU A 52 -7.37 -3.01 13.86
C GLU A 52 -6.80 -2.35 15.13
N ASP A 53 -5.50 -2.56 15.42
CA ASP A 53 -4.82 -1.97 16.57
C ASP A 53 -4.75 -0.44 16.46
N ALA A 54 -4.38 0.07 15.29
CA ALA A 54 -4.31 1.51 15.06
C ALA A 54 -5.68 2.18 15.16
N THR A 55 -6.73 1.57 14.58
CA THR A 55 -8.11 2.04 14.70
C THR A 55 -8.55 2.03 16.16
N SER A 56 -8.28 0.94 16.89
CA SER A 56 -8.65 0.81 18.30
C SER A 56 -7.98 1.87 19.18
N LYS A 57 -6.68 2.14 18.96
CA LYS A 57 -5.95 3.19 19.69
C LYS A 57 -6.45 4.60 19.35
N LEU A 58 -6.83 4.85 18.08
CA LEU A 58 -7.43 6.13 17.69
C LEU A 58 -8.80 6.32 18.35
N LEU A 59 -9.65 5.29 18.28
CA LEU A 59 -10.98 5.28 18.90
C LEU A 59 -10.89 5.54 20.40
N ARG A 60 -9.98 4.88 21.11
CA ARG A 60 -9.76 5.06 22.57
C ARG A 60 -9.02 6.35 22.95
N CYS A 61 -8.72 7.22 22.00
CA CYS A 61 -7.92 8.43 22.22
C CYS A 61 -6.52 8.14 22.81
N GLU A 62 -5.96 6.96 22.55
CA GLU A 62 -4.66 6.49 23.03
C GLU A 62 -3.50 6.88 22.11
N GLN A 63 -3.80 7.36 20.91
CA GLN A 63 -2.81 7.90 19.98
C GLN A 63 -3.37 9.07 19.18
N ASN A 64 -2.49 9.97 18.72
CA ASN A 64 -2.86 11.03 17.79
C ASN A 64 -2.91 10.50 16.36
N LEU A 65 -3.64 11.21 15.49
CA LEU A 65 -3.54 11.00 14.05
C LEU A 65 -2.10 11.21 13.58
N SER A 66 -1.68 10.42 12.59
CA SER A 66 -0.37 10.58 11.97
C SER A 66 -0.27 11.96 11.31
N LYS A 67 0.97 12.49 11.22
CA LYS A 67 1.29 13.63 10.35
C LYS A 67 0.91 13.35 8.90
N ASP A 68 0.84 12.08 8.56
CA ASP A 68 0.49 11.58 7.25
C ASP A 68 -0.98 11.83 6.88
N ILE A 69 -1.83 11.99 7.89
CA ILE A 69 -3.22 12.40 7.72
C ILE A 69 -3.38 13.90 7.94
N THR A 70 -2.83 14.41 9.04
CA THR A 70 -3.03 15.82 9.44
C THR A 70 -2.36 16.82 8.52
N GLY A 71 -1.31 16.44 7.80
CA GLY A 71 -0.67 17.26 6.75
C GLY A 71 -1.60 17.49 5.56
N PRO A 72 -1.98 16.43 4.81
CA PRO A 72 -2.91 16.53 3.69
C PRO A 72 -4.25 17.18 4.05
N ALA A 73 -4.80 16.88 5.23
CA ALA A 73 -6.06 17.47 5.69
C ALA A 73 -6.04 19.00 5.80
N ARG A 74 -4.87 19.63 6.05
CA ARG A 74 -4.75 21.09 6.12
C ARG A 74 -4.80 21.78 4.76
N SER A 75 -4.46 21.05 3.70
CA SER A 75 -4.49 21.52 2.31
C SER A 75 -5.67 20.96 1.52
N ALA A 76 -6.51 20.13 2.15
CA ALA A 76 -7.65 19.51 1.48
C ALA A 76 -8.71 20.56 1.13
N VAL A 77 -9.29 20.44 -0.07
CA VAL A 77 -10.42 21.28 -0.51
C VAL A 77 -11.69 20.78 0.19
N PRO A 78 -12.34 21.58 1.06
CA PRO A 78 -13.47 21.08 1.87
C PRO A 78 -14.61 20.47 1.06
N GLN A 79 -14.90 21.02 -0.12
CA GLN A 79 -15.97 20.56 -1.02
C GLN A 79 -15.66 19.19 -1.65
N GLU A 80 -14.38 18.90 -1.93
CA GLU A 80 -13.96 17.58 -2.41
C GLU A 80 -14.11 16.52 -1.30
N VAL A 81 -13.75 16.88 -0.07
CA VAL A 81 -13.94 16.00 1.10
C VAL A 81 -15.43 15.74 1.34
N ALA A 82 -16.29 16.76 1.25
CA ALA A 82 -17.76 16.58 1.33
C ALA A 82 -18.28 15.62 0.24
N SER A 83 -17.81 15.80 -1.00
CA SER A 83 -18.16 14.92 -2.12
C SER A 83 -17.69 13.48 -1.88
N TYR A 84 -16.48 13.29 -1.35
CA TYR A 84 -15.99 11.98 -0.94
C TYR A 84 -16.87 11.37 0.15
N PHE A 85 -17.24 12.14 1.17
CA PHE A 85 -18.13 11.68 2.24
C PHE A 85 -19.45 11.16 1.68
N LYS A 86 -20.10 11.95 0.83
CA LYS A 86 -21.34 11.58 0.13
C LYS A 86 -21.24 10.22 -0.56
N ASN A 87 -20.16 9.99 -1.31
CA ASN A 87 -20.00 8.80 -2.15
C ASN A 87 -19.45 7.57 -1.41
N ASN A 88 -18.69 7.78 -0.32
CA ASN A 88 -17.89 6.72 0.30
C ASN A 88 -18.13 6.51 1.79
N VAL A 89 -18.44 7.56 2.56
CA VAL A 89 -18.59 7.47 4.02
C VAL A 89 -20.06 7.26 4.40
N ILE A 90 -20.99 7.99 3.78
CA ILE A 90 -22.41 7.95 4.18
C ILE A 90 -23.01 6.54 4.03
N LYS A 91 -22.62 5.79 2.99
CA LYS A 91 -23.04 4.40 2.78
C LYS A 91 -22.58 3.41 3.85
N LEU A 92 -21.61 3.80 4.69
CA LEU A 92 -21.10 2.97 5.80
C LEU A 92 -21.87 3.22 7.10
N LEU A 93 -22.80 4.16 7.10
CA LEU A 93 -23.62 4.55 8.25
C LEU A 93 -25.09 4.16 8.01
N ASP A 94 -25.80 3.88 9.10
CA ASP A 94 -27.25 3.68 9.06
C ASP A 94 -27.95 5.02 8.77
N SER A 95 -28.67 5.08 7.65
CA SER A 95 -29.39 6.29 7.22
C SER A 95 -30.41 6.76 8.26
N ASN A 96 -30.97 5.86 9.07
CA ASN A 96 -31.94 6.18 10.12
C ASN A 96 -31.33 6.90 11.34
N LEU A 97 -30.01 6.91 11.45
CA LEU A 97 -29.29 7.52 12.58
C LEU A 97 -28.65 8.87 12.24
N SER A 98 -28.85 9.37 11.01
CA SER A 98 -28.24 10.61 10.52
C SER A 98 -28.55 11.82 11.42
N LYS A 99 -29.79 11.97 11.87
CA LYS A 99 -30.21 13.08 12.75
C LYS A 99 -29.64 12.95 14.16
N GLN A 100 -29.55 11.74 14.69
CA GLN A 100 -28.95 11.43 15.99
C GLN A 100 -27.45 11.76 15.98
N ILE A 101 -26.75 11.43 14.89
CA ILE A 101 -25.34 11.80 14.70
C ILE A 101 -25.18 13.33 14.77
N ILE A 102 -26.02 14.08 14.03
CA ILE A 102 -25.99 15.56 14.04
C ILE A 102 -26.20 16.10 15.46
N LEU A 103 -27.25 15.65 16.15
CA LEU A 103 -27.56 16.10 17.51
C LEU A 103 -26.45 15.77 18.51
N THR A 104 -25.86 14.57 18.40
CA THR A 104 -24.78 14.14 19.27
C THR A 104 -23.51 14.99 19.05
N LEU A 105 -23.17 15.29 17.79
CA LEU A 105 -22.05 16.16 17.45
C LEU A 105 -22.31 17.61 17.90
N LYS A 106 -23.53 18.12 17.72
CA LYS A 106 -23.94 19.44 18.24
C LYS A 106 -23.77 19.52 19.75
N ASP A 107 -24.25 18.53 20.49
CA ASP A 107 -24.10 18.48 21.95
C ASP A 107 -22.63 18.45 22.35
N MET A 108 -21.84 17.58 21.72
CA MET A 108 -20.42 17.45 22.01
C MET A 108 -19.65 18.75 21.76
N ILE A 109 -19.92 19.43 20.64
CA ILE A 109 -19.31 20.73 20.29
C ILE A 109 -19.75 21.83 21.27
N GLY A 110 -21.05 21.88 21.60
CA GLY A 110 -21.60 22.82 22.57
C GLY A 110 -20.92 22.69 23.94
N ASN A 111 -20.79 21.45 24.42
CA ASN A 111 -20.20 21.10 25.71
C ASN A 111 -18.66 21.01 25.70
N ASP A 112 -18.01 21.35 24.58
CA ASP A 112 -16.56 21.48 24.45
C ASP A 112 -16.11 22.92 24.77
N LEU A 113 -16.19 23.29 26.04
CA LEU A 113 -15.89 24.63 26.55
C LEU A 113 -14.37 24.91 26.62
N PRO A 114 -13.90 26.12 26.30
CA PRO A 114 -12.49 26.46 26.45
C PRO A 114 -11.99 26.29 27.89
N GLU A 115 -10.95 25.49 28.09
CA GLU A 115 -10.32 25.21 29.38
C GLU A 115 -8.81 25.41 29.27
N LYS A 116 -8.23 26.05 30.29
CA LYS A 116 -6.78 26.29 30.35
C LYS A 116 -6.10 25.12 31.06
N ASP A 117 -5.17 24.46 30.37
CA ASP A 117 -4.29 23.43 30.92
C ASP A 117 -2.83 23.89 30.79
N GLY A 118 -2.29 24.42 31.89
CA GLY A 118 -0.97 25.07 31.91
C GLY A 118 -0.90 26.26 30.95
N LYS A 119 -0.07 26.14 29.90
CA LYS A 119 0.11 27.15 28.84
C LYS A 119 -0.79 26.94 27.62
N LYS A 120 -1.54 25.84 27.56
CA LYS A 120 -2.40 25.50 26.42
C LYS A 120 -3.85 25.78 26.77
N ILE A 121 -4.61 26.19 25.78
CA ILE A 121 -6.06 26.27 25.85
C ILE A 121 -6.60 25.12 25.00
N HIS A 122 -7.49 24.34 25.60
CA HIS A 122 -8.19 23.25 24.94
C HIS A 122 -9.66 23.62 24.80
N GLY A 123 -10.28 23.12 23.72
CA GLY A 123 -11.70 23.31 23.45
C GLY A 123 -12.02 24.44 22.50
N ILE A 124 -13.32 24.72 22.40
CA ILE A 124 -13.88 25.42 21.26
C ILE A 124 -14.56 26.70 21.73
N TYR A 125 -14.05 27.84 21.25
CA TYR A 125 -14.67 29.15 21.43
C TYR A 125 -15.88 29.31 20.50
N ASP A 126 -16.81 30.17 20.88
CA ASP A 126 -18.07 30.40 20.17
C ASP A 126 -17.87 30.86 18.71
N ASP A 127 -16.84 31.65 18.44
CA ASP A 127 -16.46 32.17 17.12
C ASP A 127 -15.60 31.20 16.29
N THR A 128 -15.23 30.05 16.85
CA THR A 128 -14.43 29.05 16.14
C THR A 128 -15.26 28.36 15.08
N LYS A 129 -14.77 28.33 13.84
CA LYS A 129 -15.35 27.53 12.75
C LYS A 129 -15.11 26.05 13.02
N VAL A 130 -16.19 25.31 13.24
CA VAL A 130 -16.17 23.87 13.60
C VAL A 130 -16.68 22.97 12.47
N GLU A 131 -17.42 23.53 11.52
CA GLU A 131 -17.84 22.86 10.29
C GLU A 131 -17.15 23.57 9.13
N LEU A 132 -16.09 22.96 8.57
CA LEU A 132 -15.19 23.65 7.65
C LEU A 132 -15.64 23.66 6.18
N VAL A 133 -16.71 22.94 5.80
CA VAL A 133 -17.22 22.95 4.42
C VAL A 133 -18.01 24.23 4.15
N ASN A 134 -18.94 24.59 5.04
CA ASN A 134 -19.71 25.84 4.94
C ASN A 134 -19.15 26.95 5.82
N GLY A 135 -18.18 26.63 6.69
CA GLY A 135 -17.52 27.60 7.56
C GLY A 135 -18.35 28.03 8.77
N ILE A 136 -19.20 27.15 9.28
CA ILE A 136 -20.12 27.42 10.39
C ILE A 136 -19.35 27.43 11.72
N THR A 137 -19.58 28.47 12.52
CA THR A 137 -19.01 28.63 13.86
C THR A 137 -19.77 27.82 14.91
N LYS A 138 -19.14 27.55 16.07
CA LYS A 138 -19.79 26.88 17.20
C LYS A 138 -21.09 27.57 17.62
N LYS A 139 -21.10 28.90 17.66
CA LYS A 139 -22.28 29.70 18.01
C LYS A 139 -23.41 29.55 17.00
N GLU A 140 -23.10 29.65 15.70
CA GLU A 140 -24.09 29.49 14.64
C GLU A 140 -24.67 28.07 14.61
N LEU A 141 -23.80 27.05 14.79
CA LEU A 141 -24.19 25.65 14.81
C LEU A 141 -25.20 25.34 15.93
N ALA A 142 -25.10 26.01 17.08
CA ALA A 142 -26.02 25.80 18.20
C ALA A 142 -27.49 26.01 17.80
N SER A 143 -27.77 27.09 17.07
CA SER A 143 -29.11 27.45 16.58
C SER A 143 -29.55 26.78 15.28
N GLN A 144 -28.63 26.16 14.54
CA GLN A 144 -28.94 25.59 13.22
C GLN A 144 -29.79 24.32 13.32
N THR A 145 -30.85 24.24 12.52
CA THR A 145 -31.78 23.10 12.45
C THR A 145 -31.76 22.38 11.11
N GLU A 146 -31.29 23.04 10.04
CA GLU A 146 -31.22 22.49 8.68
C GLU A 146 -29.81 22.06 8.30
N PHE A 147 -29.65 20.84 7.78
CA PHE A 147 -28.34 20.26 7.50
C PHE A 147 -28.31 19.50 6.19
N CYS A 148 -27.28 19.76 5.39
CA CYS A 148 -26.80 18.80 4.39
C CYS A 148 -25.86 17.81 5.10
N PHE A 149 -26.32 16.56 5.27
CA PHE A 149 -25.69 15.60 6.19
C PHE A 149 -24.22 15.30 5.85
N HIS A 150 -23.90 15.05 4.58
CA HIS A 150 -22.53 14.73 4.16
C HIS A 150 -21.58 15.92 4.34
N SER A 151 -22.05 17.13 4.06
CA SER A 151 -21.24 18.35 4.20
C SER A 151 -20.96 18.66 5.66
N PHE A 152 -22.00 18.59 6.50
CA PHE A 152 -21.84 18.76 7.95
C PHE A 152 -20.83 17.76 8.53
N LEU A 153 -20.99 16.48 8.19
CA LEU A 153 -20.13 15.42 8.71
C LEU A 153 -18.67 15.59 8.26
N ALA A 154 -18.47 15.92 6.98
CA ALA A 154 -17.15 16.18 6.40
C ALA A 154 -16.45 17.39 7.03
N GLY A 155 -17.17 18.48 7.29
CA GLY A 155 -16.55 19.67 7.86
C GLY A 155 -16.19 19.54 9.33
N VAL A 156 -17.02 18.85 10.13
CA VAL A 156 -16.65 18.51 11.50
C VAL A 156 -15.46 17.55 11.50
N PHE A 157 -15.43 16.57 10.58
CA PHE A 157 -14.26 15.72 10.39
C PHE A 157 -12.98 16.53 10.09
N LEU A 158 -13.04 17.45 9.13
CA LEU A 158 -11.90 18.30 8.80
C LEU A 158 -11.44 19.11 10.01
N TYR A 159 -12.37 19.65 10.80
CA TYR A 159 -12.05 20.35 12.04
C TYR A 159 -11.30 19.44 13.02
N VAL A 160 -11.81 18.24 13.32
CA VAL A 160 -11.18 17.35 14.30
C VAL A 160 -9.80 16.86 13.85
N VAL A 161 -9.60 16.66 12.56
CA VAL A 161 -8.30 16.21 12.02
C VAL A 161 -7.26 17.33 12.04
N THR A 162 -7.66 18.60 11.83
CA THR A 162 -6.72 19.71 11.64
C THR A 162 -6.49 20.54 12.91
N ASN A 163 -7.51 20.69 13.77
CA ASN A 163 -7.52 21.64 14.89
C ASN A 163 -7.51 20.99 16.27
N THR A 164 -7.56 19.66 16.37
CA THR A 164 -7.62 18.95 17.67
C THR A 164 -6.47 17.98 17.86
N THR A 165 -6.19 17.63 19.12
CA THR A 165 -5.29 16.53 19.47
C THR A 165 -6.10 15.36 19.98
N ASN A 166 -6.02 14.19 19.33
CA ASN A 166 -6.85 13.05 19.70
C ASN A 166 -6.74 12.66 21.19
N ARG A 167 -5.53 12.76 21.75
CA ARG A 167 -5.27 12.43 23.16
C ARG A 167 -6.06 13.27 24.18
N SER A 168 -6.56 14.46 23.83
CA SER A 168 -7.37 15.27 24.75
C SER A 168 -8.74 14.63 25.05
N GLY A 169 -9.22 13.76 24.16
CA GLY A 169 -10.49 13.06 24.31
C GLY A 169 -10.49 11.93 25.35
N LYS A 170 -9.34 11.55 25.92
CA LYS A 170 -9.21 10.35 26.78
C LYS A 170 -10.14 10.32 28.00
N LYS A 171 -10.46 11.49 28.57
CA LYS A 171 -11.44 11.58 29.67
C LYS A 171 -12.89 11.48 29.17
N THR A 172 -13.16 12.02 27.98
CA THR A 172 -14.51 12.06 27.37
C THR A 172 -14.90 10.72 26.77
N ILE A 173 -13.96 9.96 26.20
CA ILE A 173 -14.30 8.79 25.38
C ILE A 173 -15.10 7.72 26.12
N ARG A 174 -14.96 7.64 27.45
CA ARG A 174 -15.71 6.71 28.29
C ARG A 174 -17.21 7.02 28.38
N SER A 175 -17.61 8.26 28.14
CA SER A 175 -19.02 8.70 28.16
C SER A 175 -19.66 8.74 26.78
N VAL A 176 -18.91 8.48 25.70
CA VAL A 176 -19.42 8.43 24.33
C VAL A 176 -19.81 6.98 24.02
N THR A 177 -20.97 6.56 24.51
CA THR A 177 -21.50 5.21 24.33
C THR A 177 -22.66 5.17 23.33
N GLN A 178 -23.13 3.97 22.98
CA GLN A 178 -24.33 3.82 22.15
C GLN A 178 -25.56 4.45 22.83
N GLU A 179 -25.70 4.28 24.14
CA GLU A 179 -26.80 4.88 24.92
C GLU A 179 -26.76 6.40 24.86
N TYR A 180 -25.56 6.99 24.91
CA TYR A 180 -25.39 8.43 24.75
C TYR A 180 -25.88 8.91 23.38
N VAL A 181 -25.53 8.24 22.29
CA VAL A 181 -26.01 8.59 20.94
C VAL A 181 -27.52 8.43 20.82
N LEU A 182 -28.07 7.32 21.34
CA LEU A 182 -29.50 7.03 21.26
C LEU A 182 -30.35 7.92 22.18
N SER A 183 -29.75 8.55 23.19
CA SER A 183 -30.45 9.48 24.10
C SER A 183 -31.08 10.69 23.40
N PHE A 184 -30.63 11.01 22.18
CA PHE A 184 -31.14 12.11 21.36
C PHE A 184 -32.37 11.74 20.50
N THR A 185 -32.89 10.51 20.60
CA THR A 185 -34.01 10.04 19.77
C THR A 185 -35.26 10.92 19.88
N SER A 186 -35.58 11.46 21.06
CA SER A 186 -36.73 12.35 21.27
C SER A 186 -36.59 13.71 20.60
N ARG A 187 -35.38 14.06 20.13
CA ARG A 187 -35.03 15.39 19.59
C ARG A 187 -34.81 15.37 18.07
N ILE A 188 -34.96 14.23 17.41
CA ILE A 188 -34.67 14.10 15.96
C ILE A 188 -35.56 15.01 15.10
N GLU A 189 -36.75 15.38 15.57
CA GLU A 189 -37.63 16.33 14.87
C GLU A 189 -37.12 17.78 14.91
N GLU A 190 -36.13 18.10 15.75
CA GLU A 190 -35.43 19.40 15.73
C GLU A 190 -34.56 19.58 14.46
N ILE A 191 -34.28 18.49 13.73
CA ILE A 191 -33.34 18.46 12.62
C ILE A 191 -34.04 18.16 11.30
N THR A 192 -33.84 19.04 10.33
CA THR A 192 -34.26 18.89 8.94
C THR A 192 -33.06 18.55 8.07
N LEU A 193 -33.14 17.46 7.30
CA LEU A 193 -32.12 17.09 6.33
C LEU A 193 -32.47 17.68 4.97
N LEU A 194 -31.52 18.39 4.37
CA LEU A 194 -31.65 18.96 3.04
C LEU A 194 -31.18 17.93 2.00
N GLU A 195 -31.98 17.74 0.95
CA GLU A 195 -31.57 16.95 -0.21
C GLU A 195 -30.59 17.75 -1.06
N ASP A 196 -29.58 17.08 -1.61
CA ASP A 196 -28.72 17.64 -2.65
C ASP A 196 -29.53 17.74 -3.95
N ASN A 197 -30.26 18.83 -4.13
CA ASN A 197 -30.81 19.14 -5.44
C ASN A 197 -29.64 19.42 -6.39
N VAL A 198 -29.37 18.48 -7.30
CA VAL A 198 -28.52 18.68 -8.47
C VAL A 198 -29.21 19.69 -9.38
N SER A 199 -28.94 20.98 -9.17
CA SER A 199 -29.10 22.03 -10.16
C SER A 199 -28.28 23.25 -9.74
N ASP A 200 -27.52 23.74 -10.70
CA ASP A 200 -26.62 24.90 -10.68
C ASP A 200 -26.92 25.97 -9.63
N ARG A 201 -25.91 26.22 -8.79
CA ARG A 201 -25.67 27.55 -8.24
C ARG A 201 -24.22 27.93 -8.44
N VAL A 202 -23.87 28.17 -9.70
CA VAL A 202 -22.88 29.21 -10.02
C VAL A 202 -23.42 30.49 -9.37
N ARG A 203 -22.73 30.98 -8.35
CA ARG A 203 -23.00 32.30 -7.78
C ARG A 203 -22.61 33.33 -8.85
N THR A 204 -23.58 33.76 -9.65
CA THR A 204 -23.43 34.95 -10.48
C THR A 204 -23.44 36.16 -9.56
N TYR A 205 -22.33 36.90 -9.59
CA TYR A 205 -22.27 38.23 -9.04
C TYR A 205 -23.15 39.15 -9.90
N ASP A 206 -23.99 39.90 -9.20
CA ASP A 206 -24.91 40.88 -9.71
C ASP A 206 -24.14 42.05 -10.34
N HIS A 207 -24.26 42.24 -11.66
CA HIS A 207 -23.97 43.53 -12.30
C HIS A 207 -24.89 43.77 -13.50
N ARG A 208 -25.87 44.63 -13.24
CA ARG A 208 -26.61 45.51 -14.16
C ARG A 208 -26.00 45.66 -15.55
N ASN A 209 -26.71 45.19 -16.58
CA ASN A 209 -27.28 45.98 -17.68
C ASN A 209 -27.53 45.08 -18.88
N GLY A 210 -28.74 45.17 -19.44
CA GLY A 210 -29.21 44.29 -20.50
C GLY A 210 -28.40 44.35 -21.80
N LYS A 211 -28.20 43.17 -22.37
CA LYS A 211 -28.30 42.83 -23.79
C LYS A 211 -28.27 41.29 -23.89
N THR A 212 -29.06 40.78 -24.82
CA THR A 212 -29.49 39.38 -25.02
C THR A 212 -28.38 38.33 -24.93
N ASP A 213 -28.59 37.32 -24.08
CA ASP A 213 -27.63 36.29 -23.63
C ASP A 213 -27.23 35.22 -24.67
N THR A 214 -27.84 35.18 -25.86
CA THR A 214 -27.60 34.08 -26.81
C THR A 214 -26.34 34.28 -27.67
N GLU A 215 -26.02 35.50 -28.10
CA GLU A 215 -24.86 35.77 -28.96
C GLU A 215 -23.52 35.76 -28.19
N PHE A 216 -23.54 36.03 -26.88
CA PHE A 216 -22.34 36.00 -26.04
C PHE A 216 -21.94 34.57 -25.65
N ALA A 217 -22.92 33.69 -25.40
CA ALA A 217 -22.66 32.29 -25.04
C ALA A 217 -22.00 31.50 -26.18
N GLU A 218 -22.44 31.72 -27.42
CA GLU A 218 -21.84 31.06 -28.60
C GLU A 218 -20.41 31.55 -28.85
N GLY A 219 -20.14 32.86 -28.76
CA GLY A 219 -18.79 33.41 -28.93
C GLY A 219 -17.80 32.99 -27.83
N VAL A 220 -18.26 32.83 -26.59
CA VAL A 220 -17.41 32.34 -25.49
C VAL A 220 -17.16 30.84 -25.60
N ALA A 221 -18.16 30.05 -26.03
CA ALA A 221 -17.97 28.62 -26.26
C ALA A 221 -16.95 28.36 -27.38
N GLU A 222 -17.01 29.10 -28.49
CA GLU A 222 -16.02 29.00 -29.57
C GLU A 222 -14.63 29.41 -29.11
N TYR A 223 -14.51 30.51 -28.34
CA TYR A 223 -13.22 30.96 -27.81
C TYR A 223 -12.59 29.95 -26.83
N VAL A 224 -13.40 29.34 -25.96
CA VAL A 224 -12.94 28.33 -25.00
C VAL A 224 -12.54 27.05 -25.72
N ILE A 225 -13.30 26.60 -26.72
CA ILE A 225 -12.96 25.42 -27.52
C ILE A 225 -11.64 25.64 -28.29
N ASP A 226 -11.45 26.82 -28.88
CA ASP A 226 -10.23 27.15 -29.60
C ASP A 226 -9.01 27.24 -28.66
N LYS A 227 -9.19 27.79 -27.45
CA LYS A 227 -8.17 27.79 -26.40
C LYS A 227 -7.84 26.39 -25.87
N ILE A 228 -8.83 25.51 -25.73
CA ILE A 228 -8.62 24.10 -25.31
C ILE A 228 -7.84 23.33 -26.39
N LYS A 229 -8.09 23.59 -27.68
CA LYS A 229 -7.36 22.99 -28.80
C LYS A 229 -5.90 23.46 -28.89
N GLN A 230 -5.57 24.62 -28.33
CA GLN A 230 -4.21 25.18 -28.28
C GLN A 230 -3.40 24.74 -27.05
N LEU A 231 -4.01 24.04 -26.08
CA LEU A 231 -3.29 23.47 -24.95
C LEU A 231 -2.59 22.16 -25.38
N PRO A 232 -1.32 21.93 -25.00
CA PRO A 232 -0.66 20.65 -25.24
C PRO A 232 -1.46 19.54 -24.57
N GLN A 233 -2.02 18.61 -25.35
CA GLN A 233 -2.67 17.44 -24.77
C GLN A 233 -1.59 16.53 -24.16
N PRO A 234 -1.72 16.11 -22.89
CA PRO A 234 -0.85 15.07 -22.35
C PRO A 234 -1.03 13.81 -23.18
N SER A 235 0.08 13.21 -23.65
CA SER A 235 0.07 11.92 -24.32
C SER A 235 -0.65 10.92 -23.42
N LYS A 236 -1.72 10.30 -23.92
CA LYS A 236 -2.39 9.20 -23.22
C LYS A 236 -1.42 8.04 -23.17
N GLN A 237 -0.71 7.89 -22.05
CA GLN A 237 0.03 6.66 -21.76
C GLN A 237 -0.98 5.51 -21.58
N ASP A 238 -0.58 4.29 -21.94
CA ASP A 238 -1.34 3.10 -21.59
C ASP A 238 -1.10 2.80 -20.11
N ASP A 239 -2.00 3.31 -19.26
CA ASP A 239 -1.91 3.19 -17.80
C ASP A 239 -1.82 1.71 -17.36
N SER A 240 -2.41 0.77 -18.11
CA SER A 240 -2.36 -0.65 -17.78
C SER A 240 -0.96 -1.23 -18.05
N LEU A 241 -0.37 -0.91 -19.19
CA LEU A 241 0.98 -1.36 -19.55
C LEU A 241 2.03 -0.74 -18.62
N LEU A 242 1.88 0.54 -18.28
CA LEU A 242 2.79 1.21 -17.35
C LEU A 242 2.79 0.56 -15.96
N VAL A 243 1.61 0.20 -15.44
CA VAL A 243 1.49 -0.49 -14.14
C VAL A 243 2.16 -1.86 -14.17
N THR A 244 2.02 -2.61 -15.27
CA THR A 244 2.71 -3.90 -15.45
C THR A 244 4.23 -3.73 -15.42
N LEU A 245 4.77 -2.83 -16.24
CA LEU A 245 6.22 -2.58 -16.33
C LEU A 245 6.81 -2.06 -15.01
N LEU A 246 6.08 -1.19 -14.30
CA LEU A 246 6.49 -0.73 -12.98
C LEU A 246 6.44 -1.85 -11.93
N SER A 247 5.48 -2.78 -12.03
CA SER A 247 5.41 -3.91 -11.10
C SER A 247 6.58 -4.87 -11.31
N GLU A 248 6.89 -5.21 -12.56
CA GLU A 248 8.04 -6.05 -12.95
C GLU A 248 9.38 -5.45 -12.50
N ALA A 249 9.56 -4.15 -12.73
CA ALA A 249 10.78 -3.44 -12.31
C ALA A 249 10.78 -3.04 -10.83
N ASN A 250 9.80 -3.52 -10.03
CA ASN A 250 9.63 -3.19 -8.61
C ASN A 250 9.68 -1.67 -8.33
N GLY A 251 9.04 -0.90 -9.20
CA GLY A 251 8.97 0.55 -9.15
C GLY A 251 10.32 1.23 -9.38
N LYS A 252 11.23 0.63 -10.14
CA LYS A 252 12.53 1.23 -10.48
C LYS A 252 12.66 1.48 -11.98
N CYS A 253 13.51 2.44 -12.31
CA CYS A 253 13.95 2.72 -13.65
C CYS A 253 14.85 1.58 -14.07
N LEU A 254 14.50 0.93 -15.18
CA LEU A 254 15.25 -0.22 -15.65
C LEU A 254 16.71 0.14 -16.00
N TYR A 255 16.95 1.38 -16.43
CA TYR A 255 18.30 1.86 -16.78
C TYR A 255 19.11 2.28 -15.55
N CYS A 256 18.64 3.27 -14.78
CA CYS A 256 19.44 3.86 -13.70
C CYS A 256 19.17 3.26 -12.31
N GLY A 257 18.19 2.36 -12.18
CA GLY A 257 17.77 1.78 -10.90
C GLY A 257 17.08 2.76 -9.93
N GLY A 258 16.94 4.03 -10.33
CA GLY A 258 16.25 5.05 -9.55
C GLY A 258 14.77 4.75 -9.46
N TYR A 259 14.15 4.98 -8.30
CA TYR A 259 12.74 4.64 -8.11
C TYR A 259 11.84 5.52 -8.99
N LEU A 260 10.87 4.87 -9.63
CA LEU A 260 9.84 5.44 -10.51
C LEU A 260 8.48 5.34 -9.83
N GLY A 261 7.61 6.31 -10.10
CA GLY A 261 6.21 6.28 -9.68
C GLY A 261 5.84 7.33 -8.64
N ILE A 262 4.74 7.10 -7.92
CA ILE A 262 4.17 8.03 -6.93
C ILE A 262 4.79 7.71 -5.56
N PRO A 263 5.33 8.71 -4.82
CA PRO A 263 6.09 8.46 -3.61
C PRO A 263 5.22 7.81 -2.52
N LYS A 264 5.52 6.56 -2.14
CA LYS A 264 5.14 6.06 -0.81
C LYS A 264 6.02 6.76 0.23
N ARG A 265 5.39 7.25 1.31
CA ARG A 265 6.05 8.11 2.30
C ARG A 265 7.26 7.44 2.94
N GLY A 266 8.39 8.14 2.89
CA GLY A 266 9.57 7.87 3.71
C GLY A 266 10.69 7.18 2.95
N LYS A 267 11.50 8.02 2.28
CA LYS A 267 12.77 7.69 1.59
C LYS A 267 12.60 6.99 0.25
N ILE A 268 12.41 7.78 -0.81
CA ILE A 268 13.35 7.97 -1.93
C ILE A 268 12.66 8.95 -2.92
N PRO A 269 13.34 9.99 -3.43
CA PRO A 269 12.78 10.81 -4.50
C PRO A 269 12.48 9.93 -5.71
N VAL A 270 11.21 9.86 -6.10
CA VAL A 270 10.75 9.11 -7.26
C VAL A 270 10.71 10.02 -8.47
N LYS A 271 11.32 9.58 -9.56
CA LYS A 271 11.34 10.33 -10.82
C LYS A 271 10.05 10.06 -11.58
N ASN A 272 9.57 11.06 -12.33
CA ASN A 272 8.51 10.85 -13.32
C ASN A 272 8.96 9.75 -14.29
N CYS A 273 8.02 8.94 -14.75
CA CYS A 273 8.28 7.83 -15.65
C CYS A 273 7.44 7.91 -16.91
N GLU A 274 7.97 7.32 -17.98
CA GLU A 274 7.25 7.08 -19.23
C GLU A 274 7.59 5.70 -19.79
N ILE A 275 6.70 5.20 -20.65
CA ILE A 275 6.93 3.99 -21.43
C ILE A 275 7.83 4.36 -22.61
N VAL A 276 8.93 3.63 -22.76
CA VAL A 276 9.85 3.75 -23.90
C VAL A 276 9.97 2.39 -24.59
N TYR A 277 10.03 2.40 -25.91
CA TYR A 277 10.18 1.18 -26.71
C TYR A 277 11.63 1.03 -27.18
N LEU A 278 12.27 -0.07 -26.76
CA LEU A 278 13.65 -0.40 -27.05
C LEU A 278 13.74 -1.19 -28.37
N LYS A 279 13.90 -0.48 -29.49
CA LYS A 279 13.93 -1.11 -30.82
C LYS A 279 15.35 -1.48 -31.23
N GLN A 280 15.55 -2.73 -31.61
CA GLN A 280 16.81 -3.21 -32.21
C GLN A 280 16.87 -2.88 -33.71
N SER A 281 15.72 -2.66 -34.35
CA SER A 281 15.65 -2.21 -35.75
C SER A 281 14.63 -1.07 -35.93
N PRO A 282 14.84 -0.14 -36.89
CA PRO A 282 13.94 0.99 -37.09
C PRO A 282 12.48 0.61 -37.39
N ASP A 283 12.28 -0.55 -38.02
CA ASP A 283 10.97 -1.05 -38.45
C ASP A 283 10.27 -1.93 -37.39
N GLU A 284 10.87 -2.10 -36.21
CA GLU A 284 10.30 -2.92 -35.15
C GLU A 284 9.02 -2.29 -34.57
N ALA A 285 7.98 -3.11 -34.43
CA ALA A 285 6.69 -2.67 -33.90
C ALA A 285 6.75 -2.47 -32.39
N ASP A 286 6.00 -1.48 -31.90
CA ASP A 286 5.81 -1.25 -30.47
C ASP A 286 5.00 -2.41 -29.88
N SER A 287 5.55 -3.09 -28.88
CA SER A 287 4.92 -4.26 -28.26
C SER A 287 5.23 -4.34 -26.78
N TYR A 288 4.55 -5.24 -26.06
CA TYR A 288 4.93 -5.52 -24.68
C TYR A 288 6.39 -5.94 -24.61
N GLU A 289 6.92 -6.76 -25.52
CA GLU A 289 8.27 -7.35 -25.49
C GLU A 289 9.41 -6.34 -25.58
N ASN A 290 9.19 -5.16 -26.17
CA ASN A 290 10.19 -4.09 -26.23
C ASN A 290 9.85 -2.84 -25.41
N ALA A 291 8.70 -2.82 -24.71
CA ALA A 291 8.34 -1.73 -23.80
C ALA A 291 9.10 -1.79 -22.46
N VAL A 292 9.56 -0.64 -21.96
CA VAL A 292 10.19 -0.49 -20.63
C VAL A 292 9.75 0.81 -19.96
N ALA A 293 9.76 0.84 -18.62
CA ALA A 293 9.53 2.06 -17.85
C ALA A 293 10.86 2.75 -17.48
N LEU A 294 11.06 3.98 -17.93
CA LEU A 294 12.26 4.78 -17.68
C LEU A 294 11.91 6.14 -17.07
N CYS A 295 12.88 6.79 -16.40
CA CYS A 295 12.66 8.15 -15.92
C CYS A 295 12.63 9.16 -17.07
N THR A 296 11.56 9.97 -17.11
CA THR A 296 11.22 10.88 -18.22
C THR A 296 12.31 11.88 -18.56
N ASN A 297 12.97 12.45 -17.55
CA ASN A 297 13.88 13.58 -17.76
C ASN A 297 15.35 13.17 -17.93
N GLU A 298 15.71 11.90 -17.70
CA GLU A 298 17.12 11.48 -17.67
C GLU A 298 17.41 10.27 -18.54
N CYS A 299 16.67 9.17 -18.38
CA CYS A 299 16.99 7.91 -19.07
C CYS A 299 16.20 7.75 -20.37
N ALA A 300 14.93 8.16 -20.42
CA ALA A 300 14.15 8.10 -21.66
C ALA A 300 14.79 8.88 -22.83
N PRO A 301 15.37 10.09 -22.63
CA PRO A 301 16.04 10.82 -23.70
C PRO A 301 17.34 10.19 -24.22
N LEU A 302 17.91 9.21 -23.50
CA LEU A 302 19.14 8.52 -23.92
C LEU A 302 18.86 7.40 -24.92
N VAL A 303 17.67 6.80 -24.89
CA VAL A 303 17.32 5.65 -25.73
C VAL A 303 17.57 5.89 -27.23
N PRO A 304 17.23 7.06 -27.82
CA PRO A 304 17.50 7.31 -29.24
C PRO A 304 18.98 7.31 -29.64
N VAL A 305 19.90 7.44 -28.69
CA VAL A 305 21.36 7.49 -28.93
C VAL A 305 22.11 6.28 -28.36
N MET A 306 21.41 5.31 -27.76
CA MET A 306 22.01 4.09 -27.25
C MET A 306 22.48 3.17 -28.38
N SER A 307 23.55 2.43 -28.13
CA SER A 307 24.05 1.40 -29.05
C SER A 307 23.16 0.16 -29.04
N SER A 308 23.28 -0.67 -30.08
CA SER A 308 22.55 -1.95 -30.18
C SER A 308 22.84 -2.87 -29.00
N ASP A 309 24.09 -2.89 -28.52
CA ASP A 309 24.50 -3.75 -27.40
C ASP A 309 23.89 -3.27 -26.08
N GLU A 310 23.83 -1.96 -25.85
CA GLU A 310 23.17 -1.39 -24.67
C GLU A 310 21.65 -1.62 -24.67
N ILE A 311 21.02 -1.57 -25.85
CA ILE A 311 19.60 -1.89 -26.02
C ILE A 311 19.35 -3.37 -25.71
N ALA A 312 20.21 -4.27 -26.19
CA ALA A 312 20.12 -5.70 -25.93
C ALA A 312 20.27 -6.02 -24.43
N GLU A 313 21.24 -5.40 -23.75
CA GLU A 313 21.44 -5.57 -22.30
C GLU A 313 20.23 -5.09 -21.49
N LEU A 314 19.59 -3.98 -21.90
CA LEU A 314 18.39 -3.48 -21.22
C LEU A 314 17.17 -4.38 -21.43
N LEU A 315 17.02 -4.95 -22.63
CA LEU A 315 15.98 -5.94 -22.92
C LEU A 315 16.19 -7.21 -22.09
N GLU A 316 17.43 -7.67 -21.92
CA GLU A 316 17.71 -8.82 -21.06
C GLU A 316 17.33 -8.54 -19.60
N LYS A 317 17.68 -7.36 -19.07
CA LYS A 317 17.26 -6.93 -17.71
C LYS A 317 15.74 -6.92 -17.56
N LYS A 318 15.03 -6.46 -18.58
CA LYS A 318 13.57 -6.48 -18.59
C LYS A 318 13.01 -7.91 -18.53
N HIS A 319 13.49 -8.81 -19.39
CA HIS A 319 13.03 -10.21 -19.39
C HIS A 319 13.24 -10.86 -18.02
N ARG A 320 14.41 -10.64 -17.41
CA ARG A 320 14.72 -11.06 -16.05
C ARG A 320 13.71 -10.51 -15.03
N CYS A 321 13.36 -9.22 -15.08
CA CYS A 321 12.34 -8.63 -14.20
C CYS A 321 10.96 -9.27 -14.39
N ALA A 322 10.53 -9.48 -15.63
CA ALA A 322 9.26 -10.13 -15.94
C ALA A 322 9.21 -11.59 -15.44
N ASP A 323 10.29 -12.35 -15.60
CA ASP A 323 10.41 -13.72 -15.11
C ASP A 323 10.30 -13.81 -13.59
N ILE A 324 10.96 -12.89 -12.86
CA ILE A 324 10.84 -12.79 -11.40
C ILE A 324 9.40 -12.50 -11.01
N GLN A 325 8.75 -11.52 -11.65
CA GLN A 325 7.38 -11.14 -11.30
C GLN A 325 6.39 -12.28 -11.59
N ALA A 326 6.52 -12.95 -12.73
CA ALA A 326 5.72 -14.13 -13.06
C ALA A 326 5.92 -15.27 -12.06
N PHE A 327 7.16 -15.49 -11.58
CA PHE A 327 7.43 -16.45 -10.51
C PHE A 327 6.76 -16.05 -9.20
N LEU A 328 6.84 -14.77 -8.80
CA LEU A 328 6.20 -14.26 -7.59
C LEU A 328 4.67 -14.41 -7.62
N ASP A 329 4.05 -14.23 -8.78
CA ASP A 329 2.60 -14.38 -8.94
C ASP A 329 2.17 -15.85 -8.80
N ARG A 330 2.95 -16.80 -9.33
CA ARG A 330 2.69 -18.25 -9.15
C ARG A 330 2.73 -18.68 -7.68
N ILE A 331 3.65 -18.12 -6.90
CA ILE A 331 3.89 -18.53 -5.51
C ILE A 331 3.02 -17.77 -4.49
N SER A 332 2.18 -16.83 -4.93
CA SER A 332 1.34 -15.98 -4.07
C SER A 332 0.02 -16.65 -3.60
N GLY A 333 -0.23 -17.91 -3.98
CA GLY A 333 -1.44 -18.66 -3.64
C GLY A 333 -1.35 -19.52 -2.36
N ILE A 334 -2.50 -19.74 -1.70
CA ILE A 334 -2.63 -20.53 -0.45
C ILE A 334 -2.19 -22.00 -0.60
N LYS A 335 -2.28 -22.56 -1.82
CA LYS A 335 -1.98 -23.96 -2.13
C LYS A 335 -0.50 -24.32 -2.00
N PHE A 336 0.38 -23.33 -1.98
CA PHE A 336 1.82 -23.54 -2.09
C PHE A 336 2.45 -24.16 -0.82
N GLN A 337 1.81 -24.00 0.33
CA GLN A 337 2.24 -24.65 1.58
C GLN A 337 2.15 -26.18 1.49
N ASP A 338 1.10 -26.70 0.88
CA ASP A 338 0.87 -28.15 0.70
C ASP A 338 1.90 -28.74 -0.28
N GLU A 339 2.30 -27.97 -1.28
CA GLU A 339 3.32 -28.36 -2.26
C GLU A 339 4.71 -28.46 -1.61
N ILE A 340 5.11 -27.46 -0.80
CA ILE A 340 6.36 -27.48 -0.03
C ILE A 340 6.36 -28.69 0.93
N GLU A 341 5.26 -28.91 1.64
CA GLU A 341 5.13 -30.05 2.55
C GLU A 341 5.27 -31.38 1.80
N THR A 342 4.63 -31.51 0.64
CA THR A 342 4.70 -32.71 -0.19
C THR A 342 6.14 -32.99 -0.60
N VAL A 343 6.87 -31.99 -1.10
CA VAL A 343 8.29 -32.12 -1.48
C VAL A 343 9.13 -32.58 -0.29
N LEU A 344 9.00 -31.93 0.88
CA LEU A 344 9.78 -32.28 2.08
C LEU A 344 9.45 -33.68 2.61
N ARG A 345 8.19 -34.12 2.52
CA ARG A 345 7.79 -35.49 2.89
C ARG A 345 8.35 -36.53 1.92
N GLU A 346 8.39 -36.26 0.62
CA GLU A 346 9.01 -37.17 -0.36
C GLU A 346 10.53 -37.25 -0.17
N VAL A 347 11.18 -36.14 0.13
CA VAL A 347 12.60 -36.10 0.53
C VAL A 347 12.85 -36.93 1.79
N HIS A 348 11.93 -36.89 2.77
CA HIS A 348 12.04 -37.73 3.96
C HIS A 348 11.98 -39.23 3.66
N LYS A 349 11.11 -39.63 2.71
CA LYS A 349 10.93 -41.03 2.32
C LYS A 349 12.15 -41.61 1.61
N THR A 350 12.90 -40.76 0.91
CA THR A 350 14.11 -41.17 0.19
C THR A 350 15.35 -41.33 1.08
N LYS A 351 15.19 -41.41 2.41
CA LYS A 351 16.25 -41.74 3.41
C LYS A 351 17.13 -42.89 2.93
N ASN A 352 18.20 -42.55 2.22
CA ASN A 352 19.35 -43.39 1.87
C ASN A 352 20.42 -42.53 1.19
N ALA A 353 21.27 -41.90 1.99
CA ALA A 353 22.69 -41.82 1.69
C ALA A 353 23.43 -41.53 3.00
N GLN A 354 24.40 -42.38 3.29
CA GLN A 354 25.21 -42.40 4.49
C GLN A 354 26.00 -41.10 4.70
N GLY A 355 26.07 -40.68 5.97
CA GLY A 355 27.23 -40.04 6.59
C GLY A 355 27.52 -38.59 6.19
N LEU A 356 27.56 -37.71 7.19
CA LEU A 356 28.76 -36.98 7.62
C LEU A 356 28.43 -36.08 8.83
N GLU A 357 29.47 -35.80 9.61
CA GLU A 357 29.38 -35.30 10.99
C GLU A 357 28.77 -33.89 11.15
N PRO A 358 28.13 -33.62 12.31
CA PRO A 358 27.48 -32.35 12.61
C PRO A 358 28.50 -31.22 12.74
N THR A 359 28.21 -30.06 12.13
CA THR A 359 28.95 -28.81 12.37
C THR A 359 28.10 -27.86 13.22
N ASP A 360 28.74 -27.25 14.22
CA ASP A 360 28.10 -26.44 15.26
C ASP A 360 27.54 -25.12 14.70
N ILE A 361 26.27 -24.82 15.02
CA ILE A 361 25.52 -23.69 14.48
C ILE A 361 25.63 -22.51 15.44
N LYS A 362 26.63 -21.66 15.20
CA LYS A 362 26.60 -20.24 15.58
C LYS A 362 27.09 -19.41 14.41
N ASP A 363 26.14 -18.79 13.72
CA ASP A 363 26.21 -17.46 13.10
C ASP A 363 25.25 -17.38 11.91
N LEU A 364 24.11 -16.71 12.10
CA LEU A 364 23.23 -16.26 11.02
C LEU A 364 23.77 -14.91 10.52
N VAL A 365 24.27 -14.85 9.27
CA VAL A 365 24.74 -13.62 8.63
C VAL A 365 23.94 -13.32 7.36
N GLU A 366 23.73 -12.04 7.07
CA GLU A 366 22.88 -11.49 6.01
C GLU A 366 23.27 -11.96 4.59
N ILE A 367 22.26 -12.17 3.73
CA ILE A 367 22.36 -12.68 2.33
C ILE A 367 23.35 -11.87 1.47
N GLU A 368 23.57 -10.59 1.81
CA GLU A 368 24.34 -9.64 1.02
C GLU A 368 25.79 -10.06 0.75
N ARG A 369 26.32 -11.06 1.47
CA ARG A 369 27.71 -11.54 1.38
C ARG A 369 27.91 -12.88 0.65
N LYS A 370 26.88 -13.48 0.02
CA LYS A 370 26.92 -14.90 -0.45
C LYS A 370 26.63 -15.15 -1.93
N ILE A 371 25.73 -14.37 -2.54
CA ILE A 371 25.38 -14.48 -3.96
C ILE A 371 26.00 -13.30 -4.69
N HIS A 372 26.81 -13.58 -5.70
CA HIS A 372 27.54 -12.62 -6.52
C HIS A 372 26.72 -12.21 -7.74
N GLU A 373 25.86 -13.10 -8.22
CA GLU A 373 24.97 -12.89 -9.37
C GLU A 373 23.73 -12.07 -8.97
N PRO A 374 23.56 -10.85 -9.52
CA PRO A 374 22.49 -9.94 -9.11
C PRO A 374 21.09 -10.54 -9.28
N PHE A 375 20.88 -11.29 -10.37
CA PHE A 375 19.58 -11.88 -10.70
C PHE A 375 19.17 -12.98 -9.71
N LEU A 376 20.03 -13.97 -9.49
CA LEU A 376 19.80 -15.03 -8.52
C LEU A 376 19.56 -14.45 -7.11
N LYS A 377 20.33 -13.41 -6.75
CA LYS A 377 20.19 -12.70 -5.48
C LYS A 377 18.79 -12.08 -5.33
N ASP A 378 18.32 -11.37 -6.35
CA ASP A 378 17.01 -10.71 -6.33
C ASP A 378 15.86 -11.73 -6.31
N LYS A 379 15.96 -12.81 -7.10
CA LYS A 379 14.98 -13.92 -7.11
C LYS A 379 14.86 -14.60 -5.74
N ILE A 380 15.99 -14.92 -5.09
CA ILE A 380 15.99 -15.55 -3.75
C ILE A 380 15.51 -14.56 -2.68
N ASN A 381 15.94 -13.30 -2.72
CA ASN A 381 15.49 -12.29 -1.76
C ASN A 381 13.98 -12.08 -1.81
N ALA A 382 13.42 -11.93 -3.02
CA ALA A 382 12.00 -11.67 -3.21
C ALA A 382 11.13 -12.85 -2.76
N SER A 383 11.51 -14.08 -3.09
CA SER A 383 10.80 -15.28 -2.66
C SER A 383 10.92 -15.54 -1.15
N MET A 384 12.11 -15.35 -0.57
CA MET A 384 12.33 -15.55 0.87
C MET A 384 11.66 -14.49 1.74
N ALA A 385 11.54 -13.25 1.26
CA ALA A 385 10.76 -12.22 1.94
C ALA A 385 9.31 -12.65 2.16
N ARG A 386 8.74 -13.45 1.25
CA ARG A 386 7.35 -13.93 1.31
C ARG A 386 7.21 -15.27 2.04
N LEU A 387 8.09 -16.23 1.75
CA LEU A 387 7.85 -17.64 2.08
C LEU A 387 8.82 -18.25 3.09
N TYR A 388 9.84 -17.52 3.54
CA TYR A 388 10.82 -18.06 4.49
C TYR A 388 10.15 -18.62 5.76
N LYS A 389 9.18 -17.89 6.32
CA LYS A 389 8.44 -18.33 7.51
C LYS A 389 7.57 -19.55 7.24
N THR A 390 6.94 -19.62 6.07
CA THR A 390 6.13 -20.76 5.65
C THR A 390 6.98 -22.03 5.57
N VAL A 391 8.12 -21.97 4.86
CA VAL A 391 9.04 -23.11 4.76
C VAL A 391 9.55 -23.51 6.15
N LYS A 392 10.00 -22.54 6.96
CA LYS A 392 10.49 -22.78 8.33
C LYS A 392 9.45 -23.48 9.21
N ASN A 393 8.21 -22.97 9.22
CA ASN A 393 7.13 -23.55 10.01
C ASN A 393 6.76 -24.96 9.54
N THR A 394 6.76 -25.20 8.21
CA THR A 394 6.53 -26.54 7.65
C THR A 394 7.63 -27.50 8.09
N CYS A 395 8.91 -27.11 8.01
CA CYS A 395 10.03 -27.92 8.50
C CYS A 395 9.88 -28.25 10.00
N SER A 396 9.62 -27.25 10.85
CA SER A 396 9.43 -27.47 12.30
C SER A 396 8.23 -28.34 12.64
N ARG A 397 7.16 -28.29 11.84
CA ARG A 397 6.02 -29.19 12.00
C ARG A 397 6.36 -30.62 11.58
N LEU A 398 7.05 -30.80 10.45
CA LEU A 398 7.50 -32.12 9.98
C LEU A 398 8.55 -32.76 10.92
N GLU A 399 9.39 -31.95 11.57
CA GLU A 399 10.26 -32.39 12.67
C GLU A 399 9.46 -33.06 13.79
N GLN A 400 8.33 -32.46 14.20
CA GLN A 400 7.47 -32.98 15.26
C GLN A 400 6.62 -34.18 14.80
N GLU A 401 6.09 -34.15 13.58
CA GLU A 401 5.14 -35.16 13.09
C GLU A 401 5.81 -36.44 12.59
N ILE A 402 6.90 -36.33 11.83
CA ILE A 402 7.55 -37.47 11.15
C ILE A 402 9.05 -37.58 11.47
N GLY A 403 9.59 -36.74 12.37
CA GLY A 403 11.01 -36.73 12.67
C GLY A 403 11.87 -36.32 11.47
N PHE A 404 11.37 -35.42 10.63
CA PHE A 404 12.19 -34.82 9.57
C PHE A 404 13.36 -34.07 10.20
N ASP A 405 14.58 -34.28 9.73
CA ASP A 405 15.76 -33.57 10.26
C ASP A 405 16.19 -32.50 9.24
N THR A 406 15.79 -31.26 9.52
CA THR A 406 16.08 -30.13 8.63
C THR A 406 17.58 -29.87 8.54
N ASN A 407 18.38 -30.16 9.57
CA ASN A 407 19.83 -29.94 9.54
C ASN A 407 20.51 -31.00 8.66
N MET A 408 20.16 -32.26 8.84
CA MET A 408 20.63 -33.35 7.98
C MET A 408 20.29 -33.12 6.51
N PHE A 409 19.07 -32.65 6.22
CA PHE A 409 18.68 -32.26 4.86
C PHE A 409 19.55 -31.13 4.29
N GLY A 410 19.87 -30.13 5.11
CA GLY A 410 20.78 -29.04 4.73
C GLY A 410 22.17 -29.56 4.34
N GLU A 411 22.75 -30.45 5.14
CA GLU A 411 24.08 -31.04 4.88
C GLU A 411 24.11 -31.91 3.62
N LEU A 412 23.03 -32.65 3.33
CA LEU A 412 22.90 -33.41 2.07
C LEU A 412 22.93 -32.47 0.85
N MET A 413 22.19 -31.36 0.92
CA MET A 413 22.14 -30.37 -0.16
C MET A 413 23.47 -29.64 -0.31
N LYS A 414 24.15 -29.31 0.79
CA LYS A 414 25.50 -28.73 0.81
C LYS A 414 26.55 -29.66 0.17
N SER A 415 26.43 -30.96 0.41
CA SER A 415 27.30 -31.96 -0.21
C SER A 415 27.07 -32.05 -1.71
N ALA A 416 25.80 -32.01 -2.16
CA ALA A 416 25.46 -31.95 -3.58
C ALA A 416 26.01 -30.67 -4.24
N TYR A 417 25.90 -29.52 -3.56
CA TYR A 417 26.47 -28.26 -4.00
C TYR A 417 27.98 -28.33 -4.24
N LYS A 418 28.77 -28.80 -3.27
CA LYS A 418 30.23 -28.91 -3.41
C LYS A 418 30.66 -29.78 -4.59
N LEU A 419 29.90 -30.85 -4.85
CA LEU A 419 30.17 -31.74 -5.98
C LEU A 419 29.92 -31.03 -7.32
N LEU A 420 28.85 -30.24 -7.42
CA LEU A 420 28.53 -29.46 -8.62
C LEU A 420 29.53 -28.31 -8.84
N GLU A 421 29.87 -27.58 -7.78
CA GLU A 421 30.84 -26.48 -7.80
C GLU A 421 32.20 -26.92 -8.33
N SER A 422 32.73 -28.05 -7.85
CA SER A 422 34.02 -28.59 -8.31
C SER A 422 34.03 -28.98 -9.80
N GLY A 423 32.89 -29.38 -10.36
CA GLY A 423 32.73 -29.69 -11.78
C GLY A 423 32.58 -28.46 -12.68
N ILE A 424 32.12 -27.32 -12.12
CA ILE A 424 31.87 -26.08 -12.86
C ILE A 424 33.11 -25.18 -12.90
N GLN A 425 33.96 -25.22 -11.87
CA GLN A 425 35.28 -24.55 -11.90
C GLN A 425 36.16 -24.99 -13.08
N GLN A 426 35.83 -26.10 -13.75
CA GLN A 426 36.52 -26.63 -14.93
C GLN A 426 35.92 -26.15 -16.27
N LYS A 427 34.82 -25.39 -16.26
CA LYS A 427 34.11 -24.89 -17.45
C LYS A 427 34.03 -23.36 -17.44
N SER A 428 34.92 -22.70 -18.18
CA SER A 428 35.02 -21.23 -18.26
C SER A 428 33.88 -20.54 -19.00
N ASP A 429 33.04 -21.28 -19.73
CA ASP A 429 32.04 -20.71 -20.66
C ASP A 429 30.69 -20.40 -19.97
N ILE A 430 30.58 -20.66 -18.67
CA ILE A 430 29.36 -20.42 -17.90
C ILE A 430 29.38 -18.98 -17.36
N ILE A 431 28.45 -18.18 -17.86
CA ILE A 431 28.34 -16.74 -17.54
C ILE A 431 27.88 -16.52 -16.09
N ASP A 432 26.90 -17.31 -15.63
CA ASP A 432 26.30 -17.23 -14.29
C ASP A 432 26.40 -18.59 -13.54
N PRO A 433 27.58 -18.94 -12.98
CA PRO A 433 27.82 -20.23 -12.32
C PRO A 433 26.93 -20.56 -11.11
N GLN A 434 26.56 -19.58 -10.28
CA GLN A 434 25.75 -19.82 -9.08
C GLN A 434 24.30 -20.12 -9.42
N GLU A 435 23.74 -19.40 -10.41
CA GLU A 435 22.40 -19.61 -10.96
C GLU A 435 22.33 -20.99 -11.60
N TYR A 436 23.34 -21.33 -12.41
CA TYR A 436 23.45 -22.66 -13.00
C TYR A 436 23.51 -23.77 -11.93
N ILE A 437 24.26 -23.59 -10.84
CA ILE A 437 24.29 -24.55 -9.73
C ILE A 437 22.94 -24.63 -9.01
N ALA A 438 22.29 -23.49 -8.76
CA ALA A 438 20.99 -23.44 -8.11
C ALA A 438 19.94 -24.21 -8.93
N ASP A 439 19.90 -23.99 -10.24
CA ASP A 439 19.02 -24.70 -11.16
C ASP A 439 19.30 -26.20 -11.17
N LEU A 440 20.57 -26.62 -11.17
CA LEU A 440 20.92 -28.03 -11.07
C LEU A 440 20.48 -28.67 -9.74
N LEU A 441 20.57 -27.94 -8.62
CA LEU A 441 20.08 -28.40 -7.32
C LEU A 441 18.54 -28.52 -7.32
N VAL A 442 17.85 -27.57 -7.96
CA VAL A 442 16.40 -27.60 -8.15
C VAL A 442 16.00 -28.78 -9.01
N GLU A 443 16.63 -28.99 -10.16
CA GLU A 443 16.34 -30.11 -11.06
C GLU A 443 16.59 -31.46 -10.37
N LYS A 444 17.64 -31.54 -9.55
CA LYS A 444 17.93 -32.74 -8.76
C LYS A 444 16.84 -33.01 -7.72
N LEU A 445 16.40 -31.98 -6.99
CA LEU A 445 15.31 -32.09 -6.02
C LEU A 445 13.97 -32.43 -6.70
N PHE A 446 13.67 -31.74 -7.81
CA PHE A 446 12.49 -31.95 -8.63
C PHE A 446 12.41 -33.37 -9.17
N SER A 447 13.54 -33.91 -9.66
CA SER A 447 13.64 -35.30 -10.11
C SER A 447 13.43 -36.30 -8.97
N GLN A 448 13.96 -36.01 -7.77
CA GLN A 448 13.81 -36.87 -6.60
C GLN A 448 12.36 -36.97 -6.10
N VAL A 449 11.55 -35.93 -6.32
CA VAL A 449 10.12 -35.92 -5.93
C VAL A 449 9.18 -36.29 -7.08
N GLY A 450 9.70 -36.98 -8.10
CA GLY A 450 8.91 -37.50 -9.22
C GLY A 450 8.44 -36.41 -10.19
N GLN A 451 9.23 -35.34 -10.34
CA GLN A 451 8.97 -34.22 -11.25
C GLN A 451 7.64 -33.51 -10.95
N ARG A 452 7.38 -33.29 -9.66
CA ARG A 452 6.24 -32.49 -9.17
C ARG A 452 6.74 -31.29 -8.40
N HIS A 453 5.98 -30.20 -8.46
CA HIS A 453 6.21 -28.99 -7.65
C HIS A 453 7.60 -28.35 -7.83
N ARG A 454 7.98 -28.06 -9.09
CA ARG A 454 9.28 -27.42 -9.42
C ARG A 454 9.48 -26.09 -8.68
N ASP A 455 8.47 -25.22 -8.69
CA ASP A 455 8.53 -23.95 -7.97
C ASP A 455 8.77 -24.16 -6.45
N ALA A 456 8.21 -25.22 -5.85
CA ALA A 456 8.43 -25.53 -4.44
C ALA A 456 9.86 -26.00 -4.18
N CYS A 457 10.46 -26.72 -5.14
CA CYS A 457 11.87 -27.09 -5.11
C CYS A 457 12.77 -25.84 -5.19
N GLU A 458 12.44 -24.88 -6.07
CA GLU A 458 13.14 -23.58 -6.18
C GLU A 458 13.12 -22.81 -4.84
N ILE A 459 11.97 -22.80 -4.17
CA ILE A 459 11.82 -22.13 -2.86
C ILE A 459 12.56 -22.84 -1.74
N ILE A 460 12.57 -24.17 -1.72
CA ILE A 460 13.33 -24.96 -0.73
C ILE A 460 14.83 -24.71 -0.91
N VAL A 461 15.34 -24.68 -2.15
CA VAL A 461 16.74 -24.33 -2.43
C VAL A 461 17.04 -22.90 -1.97
N GLY A 462 16.18 -21.92 -2.28
CA GLY A 462 16.32 -20.55 -1.80
C GLY A 462 16.33 -20.43 -0.27
N TYR A 463 15.53 -21.26 0.43
CA TYR A 463 15.52 -21.33 1.89
C TYR A 463 16.84 -21.83 2.46
N LEU A 464 17.46 -22.85 1.85
CA LEU A 464 18.75 -23.39 2.27
C LEU A 464 19.90 -22.39 2.04
N VAL A 465 19.83 -21.62 0.95
CA VAL A 465 20.73 -20.49 0.72
C VAL A 465 20.58 -19.44 1.83
N LYS A 466 19.35 -19.09 2.21
CA LYS A 466 19.07 -18.15 3.30
C LYS A 466 19.51 -18.67 4.68
N ARG A 467 19.42 -19.98 4.93
CA ARG A 467 19.85 -20.62 6.18
C ARG A 467 21.37 -20.80 6.26
N CYS A 468 22.11 -20.46 5.21
CA CYS A 468 23.56 -20.61 5.12
C CYS A 468 24.05 -22.04 4.89
N ASP A 469 23.18 -22.95 4.46
CA ASP A 469 23.58 -24.33 4.13
C ASP A 469 24.23 -24.39 2.75
N LEU A 470 23.81 -23.50 1.85
CA LEU A 470 24.29 -23.37 0.46
C LEU A 470 24.97 -22.02 0.26
N PHE A 471 26.05 -22.00 -0.53
CA PHE A 471 26.96 -20.88 -0.76
C PHE A 471 27.65 -20.37 0.54
N ASN A 472 28.99 -20.47 0.60
CA ASN A 472 29.76 -20.03 1.77
C ASN A 472 29.97 -18.50 1.77
N GLU A 473 30.35 -17.93 2.92
CA GLU A 473 30.83 -16.53 2.99
C GLU A 473 32.13 -16.34 2.21
N ASN A 474 32.33 -15.13 1.69
CA ASN A 474 33.64 -14.64 1.28
C ASN A 474 34.62 -14.68 2.47
N THR A 475 35.58 -15.61 2.45
CA THR A 475 36.90 -15.25 2.95
C THR A 475 37.41 -14.17 2.02
N LYS A 476 37.68 -12.98 2.57
CA LYS A 476 38.20 -11.82 1.83
C LYS A 476 39.31 -12.27 0.86
N GLN A 477 39.03 -12.28 -0.44
CA GLN A 477 40.10 -12.21 -1.42
C GLN A 477 40.75 -10.83 -1.25
N SER A 478 42.05 -10.88 -0.96
CA SER A 478 42.91 -9.74 -0.66
C SER A 478 43.34 -9.03 -1.93
#